data_AF-A0A938QJP9-F1
#
_entry.id   AF-A0A938QJP9-F1
#
_cell.length_a   1.000
_cell.length_b   1.000
_cell.length_c   1.000
_cell.angle_alpha   90.00
_cell.angle_beta   90.00
_cell.angle_gamma   90.00
#
_symmetry.space_group_name_H-M   'P 1'
#
loop_
_entity.id
_entity.type
_entity.pdbx_description
1 polymer ?
#
loop_
_entity_poly.entity_id
_entity_poly.type
_entity_poly.pdbx_seq_one_letter_code
_entity_poly.pdbx_strand_id
1 'polypeptide(L)'
;MVAVIHRCHTGPGLGYGMVCYCANPGMLSRGRGRSDYVPIRTRRGTVFQKGVVVMAENFHLGFMVHDLAHAIGGVDRGRRLVPDLYDFPAQSRPRQQFHIHDASTYMGPWDIMSQHFLEWRQTPPGFSLFSMIRLGYLRPDQVTLVQPGVTALVRLSALAAGGPMLGVKIPLSPERYLLVENRQQLKHDQVLPASGVMIYEVDESRREGWGQVKAMNADPGAPNFSRAPYGVEGQARLTWTDPRLNVAVVPISKEGADYLVLVTDARQARPGRRWPGTWRVCPKVRIMTSGALRSWNCSGADR
;
A
#
# COMPACT_ATOMS: atom_id res chain seq x y z
N MET A 1 -5.20 -12.64 17.45
CA MET A 1 -6.35 -12.69 18.37
C MET A 1 -7.07 -11.35 18.27
N VAL A 2 -8.39 -11.36 18.20
CA VAL A 2 -9.21 -10.14 18.31
C VAL A 2 -9.96 -10.23 19.64
N ALA A 3 -9.86 -9.20 20.47
CA ALA A 3 -10.64 -9.07 21.68
C ALA A 3 -11.50 -7.80 21.58
N VAL A 4 -12.79 -7.93 21.91
CA VAL A 4 -13.72 -6.79 21.96
C VAL A 4 -14.13 -6.58 23.40
N ILE A 5 -13.95 -5.35 23.90
CA ILE A 5 -14.37 -4.98 25.25
C ILE A 5 -15.83 -4.53 25.20
N HIS A 6 -16.73 -5.41 25.63
CA HIS A 6 -18.16 -5.10 25.69
C HIS A 6 -18.43 -3.93 26.65
N ARG A 7 -19.39 -3.07 26.29
CA ARG A 7 -19.78 -1.82 26.97
C ARG A 7 -18.70 -0.75 27.02
N CYS A 8 -17.58 -0.93 26.33
CA CYS A 8 -16.57 0.10 26.19
C CYS A 8 -16.87 0.97 24.97
N HIS A 9 -17.05 2.27 25.19
CA HIS A 9 -17.26 3.24 24.12
C HIS A 9 -16.12 4.26 24.16
N THR A 10 -15.46 4.48 23.02
CA THR A 10 -14.40 5.49 22.90
C THR A 10 -14.60 6.36 21.66
N GLY A 11 -14.08 7.58 21.73
CA GLY A 11 -14.08 8.54 20.63
C GLY A 11 -13.27 9.79 20.98
N PRO A 12 -13.12 10.73 20.05
CA PRO A 12 -12.52 12.02 20.36
C PRO A 12 -13.24 12.69 21.53
N GLY A 13 -12.52 12.98 22.62
CA GLY A 13 -13.09 13.57 23.84
C GLY A 13 -13.87 12.62 24.76
N LEU A 14 -13.98 11.33 24.43
CA LEU A 14 -14.67 10.32 25.25
C LEU A 14 -13.82 9.06 25.39
N GLY A 15 -13.32 8.79 26.60
CA GLY A 15 -12.41 7.65 26.84
C GLY A 15 -11.00 7.89 26.28
N TYR A 16 -10.31 6.82 25.83
CA TYR A 16 -8.91 6.86 25.36
C TYR A 16 -8.70 7.57 23.99
N GLY A 17 -9.60 8.47 23.55
CA GLY A 17 -9.40 9.34 22.38
C GLY A 17 -9.29 8.66 21.00
N MET A 18 -9.11 7.34 20.96
CA MET A 18 -9.02 6.48 19.78
C MET A 18 -10.03 5.33 19.89
N VAL A 19 -10.59 4.93 18.75
CA VAL A 19 -11.64 3.90 18.66
C VAL A 19 -11.07 2.48 18.77
N CYS A 20 -9.81 2.27 18.38
CA CYS A 20 -9.04 1.09 18.79
C CYS A 20 -8.38 1.34 20.15
N TYR A 21 -8.44 0.36 21.04
CA TYR A 21 -7.79 0.45 22.34
C TYR A 21 -6.28 0.24 22.18
N CYS A 22 -5.86 -0.86 21.55
CA CYS A 22 -4.44 -1.16 21.33
C CYS A 22 -4.17 -2.40 20.44
N ALA A 23 -2.94 -2.50 19.90
CA ALA A 23 -2.45 -3.64 19.11
C ALA A 23 -1.04 -4.11 19.54
N ASN A 24 -0.73 -5.38 19.28
CA ASN A 24 0.59 -6.02 19.47
C ASN A 24 0.96 -6.83 18.19
N PRO A 25 1.99 -6.45 17.40
CA PRO A 25 2.77 -5.24 17.56
C PRO A 25 1.92 -3.98 17.33
N GLY A 26 2.27 -2.91 18.03
CA GLY A 26 1.58 -1.63 17.87
C GLY A 26 1.68 -0.81 19.15
N MET A 27 0.62 -0.11 19.51
CA MET A 27 0.61 0.74 20.69
C MET A 27 1.01 0.02 21.99
N LEU A 28 0.74 -1.28 22.14
CA LEU A 28 1.16 -2.03 23.35
C LEU A 28 2.66 -2.28 23.43
N SER A 29 3.35 -2.27 22.29
CA SER A 29 4.67 -2.87 22.16
C SER A 29 5.68 -2.00 21.43
N ARG A 30 5.31 -0.74 21.15
CA ARG A 30 6.19 0.24 20.53
C ARG A 30 7.05 0.91 21.58
N GLY A 31 8.25 0.40 21.80
CA GLY A 31 9.27 0.99 22.68
C GLY A 31 10.38 1.67 21.88
N ARG A 32 10.73 2.92 22.20
CA ARG A 32 11.89 3.66 21.62
C ARG A 32 12.01 3.59 20.08
N GLY A 33 10.89 3.57 19.36
CA GLY A 33 10.87 3.52 17.89
C GLY A 33 11.13 2.14 17.28
N ARG A 34 11.17 1.08 18.09
CA ARG A 34 11.23 -0.32 17.68
C ARG A 34 9.88 -0.99 17.91
N SER A 35 9.45 -1.79 16.94
CA SER A 35 8.28 -2.66 17.04
C SER A 35 8.75 -4.05 17.42
N ASP A 36 8.17 -4.66 18.44
CA ASP A 36 8.37 -6.06 18.79
C ASP A 36 7.04 -6.65 19.29
N TYR A 37 6.94 -7.98 19.42
CA TYR A 37 5.83 -8.61 20.14
C TYR A 37 6.14 -8.61 21.63
N VAL A 38 5.46 -7.78 22.41
CA VAL A 38 5.63 -7.74 23.87
C VAL A 38 4.83 -8.90 24.50
N PRO A 39 5.43 -9.71 25.40
CA PRO A 39 4.71 -10.76 26.10
C PRO A 39 3.62 -10.20 27.01
N ILE A 40 2.40 -10.72 26.89
CA ILE A 40 1.26 -10.44 27.76
C ILE A 40 1.10 -11.63 28.71
N ARG A 41 1.26 -11.41 30.02
CA ARG A 41 1.06 -12.45 31.03
C ARG A 41 -0.32 -12.33 31.65
N THR A 42 -1.10 -13.41 31.60
CA THR A 42 -2.41 -13.49 32.26
C THR A 42 -2.26 -13.71 33.76
N ARG A 43 -3.33 -13.48 34.55
CA ARG A 43 -3.34 -13.75 36.00
C ARG A 43 -3.01 -15.20 36.35
N ARG A 44 -3.31 -16.16 35.46
CA ARG A 44 -3.01 -17.59 35.66
C ARG A 44 -1.60 -17.98 35.22
N GLY A 45 -0.75 -17.02 34.85
CA GLY A 45 0.65 -17.26 34.46
C GLY A 45 0.87 -17.56 32.98
N THR A 46 -0.19 -17.79 32.19
CA THR A 46 -0.06 -18.00 30.73
C THR A 46 0.56 -16.76 30.07
N VAL A 47 1.59 -16.96 29.26
CA VAL A 47 2.26 -15.90 28.49
C VAL A 47 1.83 -15.98 27.03
N PHE A 48 1.31 -14.87 26.51
CA PHE A 48 0.94 -14.71 25.12
C PHE A 48 1.90 -13.71 24.46
N GLN A 49 2.63 -14.15 23.43
CA GLN A 49 3.61 -13.33 22.71
C GLN A 49 3.37 -13.42 21.20
N LYS A 50 2.16 -13.07 20.77
CA LYS A 50 1.73 -13.08 19.36
C LYS A 50 0.83 -11.87 19.07
N GLY A 51 0.28 -11.84 17.86
CA GLY A 51 -0.70 -10.86 17.39
C GLY A 51 -1.94 -10.75 18.26
N VAL A 52 -2.17 -9.60 18.90
CA VAL A 52 -3.47 -9.26 19.52
C VAL A 52 -3.90 -7.85 19.15
N VAL A 53 -5.19 -7.70 18.91
CA VAL A 53 -5.86 -6.40 18.74
C VAL A 53 -7.03 -6.32 19.71
N VAL A 54 -7.17 -5.17 20.35
CA VAL A 54 -8.20 -4.92 21.35
C VAL A 54 -9.05 -3.74 20.91
N MET A 55 -10.34 -4.00 20.71
CA MET A 55 -11.31 -3.04 20.18
C MET A 55 -12.31 -2.62 21.26
N ALA A 56 -12.70 -1.34 21.26
CA ALA A 56 -13.90 -0.88 21.97
C ALA A 56 -15.14 -1.43 21.25
N GLU A 57 -16.30 -1.49 21.91
CA GLU A 57 -17.53 -2.03 21.32
C GLU A 57 -18.00 -1.23 20.10
N ASN A 58 -17.80 0.08 20.12
CA ASN A 58 -18.21 0.99 19.04
C ASN A 58 -17.16 1.13 17.93
N PHE A 59 -16.35 0.10 17.65
CA PHE A 59 -15.30 0.19 16.64
C PHE A 59 -15.84 0.17 15.20
N HIS A 60 -15.21 0.96 14.31
CA HIS A 60 -15.39 0.76 12.87
C HIS A 60 -14.60 -0.47 12.40
N LEU A 61 -15.17 -1.28 11.51
CA LEU A 61 -14.52 -2.48 10.98
C LEU A 61 -13.13 -2.22 10.40
N GLY A 62 -12.94 -1.04 9.81
CA GLY A 62 -11.67 -0.56 9.29
C GLY A 62 -10.52 -0.50 10.30
N PHE A 63 -10.79 -0.09 11.55
CA PHE A 63 -9.79 -0.13 12.62
C PHE A 63 -9.35 -1.57 12.91
N MET A 64 -10.32 -2.50 12.97
CA MET A 64 -10.00 -3.90 13.21
C MET A 64 -9.16 -4.51 12.09
N VAL A 65 -9.51 -4.25 10.83
CA VAL A 65 -8.73 -4.79 9.70
C VAL A 65 -7.32 -4.20 9.68
N HIS A 66 -7.18 -2.90 9.92
CA HIS A 66 -5.89 -2.21 10.01
C HIS A 66 -4.99 -2.81 11.11
N ASP A 67 -5.49 -2.89 12.35
CA ASP A 67 -4.69 -3.41 13.45
C ASP A 67 -4.42 -4.91 13.33
N LEU A 68 -5.37 -5.65 12.76
CA LEU A 68 -5.15 -7.06 12.50
C LEU A 68 -4.05 -7.25 11.45
N ALA A 69 -3.95 -6.38 10.45
CA ALA A 69 -2.88 -6.40 9.47
C ALA A 69 -1.49 -6.23 10.13
N HIS A 70 -1.35 -5.29 11.08
CA HIS A 70 -0.16 -5.18 11.92
C HIS A 70 0.14 -6.50 12.65
N ALA A 71 -0.89 -7.06 13.29
CA ALA A 71 -0.79 -8.24 14.13
C ALA A 71 -0.38 -9.51 13.37
N ILE A 72 -0.92 -9.71 12.16
CA ILE A 72 -0.64 -10.89 11.33
C ILE A 72 0.58 -10.70 10.43
N GLY A 73 0.84 -9.48 9.97
CA GLY A 73 2.02 -9.16 9.17
C GLY A 73 3.30 -9.32 9.99
N GLY A 74 3.24 -9.00 11.28
CA GLY A 74 4.34 -9.19 12.20
C GLY A 74 5.48 -8.21 12.04
N VAL A 75 6.65 -8.58 12.54
CA VAL A 75 7.79 -7.68 12.72
C VAL A 75 9.02 -8.27 12.04
N ASP A 76 9.72 -7.46 11.26
CA ASP A 76 11.06 -7.75 10.74
C ASP A 76 12.03 -6.64 11.16
N ARG A 77 13.19 -7.02 11.68
CA ARG A 77 14.25 -6.12 12.16
C ARG A 77 13.75 -4.93 12.99
N GLY A 78 12.81 -5.18 13.88
CA GLY A 78 12.25 -4.15 14.76
C GLY A 78 11.28 -3.17 14.09
N ARG A 79 10.76 -3.50 12.90
CA ARG A 79 9.76 -2.73 12.17
C ARG A 79 8.56 -3.61 11.84
N ARG A 80 7.35 -3.06 11.84
CA ARG A 80 6.17 -3.78 11.34
C ARG A 80 6.33 -4.07 9.85
N LEU A 81 6.02 -5.30 9.44
CA LEU A 81 6.03 -5.69 8.03
C LEU A 81 4.91 -5.01 7.27
N VAL A 82 3.76 -4.77 7.89
CA VAL A 82 2.70 -3.92 7.36
C VAL A 82 2.69 -2.65 8.22
N PRO A 83 3.21 -1.52 7.73
CA PRO A 83 3.31 -0.29 8.51
C PRO A 83 2.08 0.61 8.32
N ASP A 84 1.87 1.54 9.26
CA ASP A 84 1.01 2.70 9.09
C ASP A 84 1.49 3.57 7.93
N LEU A 85 0.57 3.87 7.02
CA LEU A 85 0.80 4.66 5.80
C LEU A 85 0.15 6.04 5.88
N TYR A 86 -0.40 6.42 7.03
CA TYR A 86 -0.83 7.79 7.33
C TYR A 86 0.32 8.61 7.94
N ASP A 87 0.18 9.92 7.98
CA ASP A 87 1.18 10.88 8.44
C ASP A 87 1.10 11.07 9.95
N PHE A 88 2.14 10.60 10.66
CA PHE A 88 2.22 10.69 12.11
C PHE A 88 2.28 12.12 12.63
N PRO A 89 3.14 13.01 12.08
CA PRO A 89 3.07 14.44 12.38
C PRO A 89 1.68 15.03 12.19
N ALA A 90 0.99 14.74 11.07
CA ALA A 90 -0.33 15.28 10.80
C ALA A 90 -1.40 14.75 11.77
N GLN A 91 -1.34 13.46 12.13
CA GLN A 91 -2.21 12.84 13.13
C GLN A 91 -1.99 13.43 14.53
N SER A 92 -0.73 13.71 14.89
CA SER A 92 -0.34 14.15 16.23
C SER A 92 -0.50 15.65 16.45
N ARG A 93 -0.88 16.42 15.42
CA ARG A 93 -1.13 17.86 15.53
C ARG A 93 -2.42 18.11 16.31
N PRO A 94 -2.39 18.83 17.44
CA PRO A 94 -3.59 19.19 18.19
C PRO A 94 -4.57 19.96 17.32
N ARG A 95 -5.83 19.52 17.26
CA ARG A 95 -6.94 20.18 16.55
C ARG A 95 -8.23 20.02 17.34
N GLN A 96 -9.16 20.97 17.19
CA GLN A 96 -10.49 20.87 17.79
C GLN A 96 -11.32 19.74 17.17
N GLN A 97 -11.20 19.56 15.85
CA GLN A 97 -11.80 18.47 15.09
C GLN A 97 -10.70 17.78 14.29
N PHE A 98 -10.73 16.45 14.28
CA PHE A 98 -9.82 15.62 13.50
C PHE A 98 -10.65 14.61 12.71
N HIS A 99 -10.44 14.60 11.41
CA HIS A 99 -10.97 13.58 10.54
C HIS A 99 -9.84 12.65 10.10
N ILE A 100 -10.13 11.36 9.90
CA ILE A 100 -9.10 10.37 9.55
C ILE A 100 -8.33 10.78 8.29
N HIS A 101 -9.02 11.37 7.30
CA HIS A 101 -8.39 11.83 6.07
C HIS A 101 -7.37 12.97 6.27
N ASP A 102 -7.39 13.69 7.40
CA ASP A 102 -6.41 14.73 7.73
C ASP A 102 -5.00 14.18 7.89
N ALA A 103 -4.88 12.91 8.28
CA ALA A 103 -3.60 12.20 8.39
C ALA A 103 -3.29 11.34 7.16
N SER A 104 -4.25 11.07 6.28
CA SER A 104 -4.06 10.19 5.10
C SER A 104 -3.40 10.91 3.92
N THR A 105 -2.34 11.69 4.17
CA THR A 105 -1.74 12.65 3.23
C THR A 105 -0.88 12.02 2.13
N TYR A 106 -0.47 10.76 2.29
CA TYR A 106 0.42 10.08 1.35
C TYR A 106 -0.30 9.16 0.37
N MET A 107 -1.31 8.42 0.83
CA MET A 107 -2.04 7.46 -0.01
C MET A 107 -3.56 7.61 0.04
N GLY A 108 -4.12 8.38 0.98
CA GLY A 108 -5.57 8.55 1.09
C GLY A 108 -6.33 7.22 1.26
N PRO A 109 -7.52 7.08 0.64
CA PRO A 109 -8.36 5.88 0.75
C PRO A 109 -7.82 4.67 0.01
N TRP A 110 -6.69 4.77 -0.70
CA TRP A 110 -6.20 3.73 -1.58
C TRP A 110 -5.45 2.61 -0.83
N ASP A 111 -5.23 2.74 0.48
CA ASP A 111 -4.81 1.63 1.33
C ASP A 111 -5.40 1.82 2.73
N ILE A 112 -5.97 0.76 3.31
CA ILE A 112 -6.52 0.78 4.67
C ILE A 112 -5.48 1.12 5.76
N MET A 113 -4.19 0.86 5.49
CA MET A 113 -3.09 1.27 6.34
C MET A 113 -2.84 2.78 6.31
N SER A 114 -3.42 3.51 5.35
CA SER A 114 -3.41 4.97 5.28
C SER A 114 -4.74 5.59 5.71
N GLN A 115 -5.87 4.99 5.33
CA GLN A 115 -7.19 5.48 5.70
C GLN A 115 -8.12 4.32 6.03
N HIS A 116 -8.45 4.19 7.32
CA HIS A 116 -9.25 3.09 7.87
C HIS A 116 -10.63 2.94 7.22
N PHE A 117 -11.27 4.05 6.86
CA PHE A 117 -12.58 4.09 6.20
C PHE A 117 -12.82 5.48 5.57
N LEU A 118 -13.75 5.54 4.62
CA LEU A 118 -14.22 6.81 4.06
C LEU A 118 -15.43 7.32 4.83
N GLU A 119 -16.41 6.44 5.04
CA GLU A 119 -17.61 6.73 5.83
C GLU A 119 -17.82 5.65 6.89
N TRP A 120 -18.37 6.04 8.04
CA TRP A 120 -18.52 5.17 9.20
C TRP A 120 -19.48 3.98 9.00
N ARG A 121 -20.40 4.06 8.06
CA ARG A 121 -21.38 2.99 7.81
C ARG A 121 -21.04 2.12 6.59
N GLN A 122 -19.89 2.36 5.97
CA GLN A 122 -19.46 1.64 4.78
C GLN A 122 -18.38 0.61 5.11
N THR A 123 -18.15 -0.35 4.20
CA THR A 123 -17.00 -1.24 4.31
C THR A 123 -15.69 -0.45 4.20
N PRO A 124 -14.60 -0.88 4.87
CA PRO A 124 -13.31 -0.24 4.67
C PRO A 124 -12.77 -0.50 3.25
N PRO A 125 -11.89 0.37 2.72
CA PRO A 125 -11.19 0.12 1.46
C PRO A 125 -10.26 -1.09 1.57
N GLY A 126 -9.88 -1.67 0.43
CA GLY A 126 -8.93 -2.77 0.37
C GLY A 126 -7.47 -2.37 0.65
N PHE A 127 -6.62 -3.38 0.74
CA PHE A 127 -5.16 -3.20 0.75
C PHE A 127 -4.65 -2.80 -0.64
N SER A 128 -3.63 -1.95 -0.69
CA SER A 128 -2.84 -1.76 -1.92
C SER A 128 -1.96 -2.99 -2.17
N LEU A 129 -1.39 -3.07 -3.37
CA LEU A 129 -0.40 -4.05 -3.77
C LEU A 129 0.78 -4.09 -2.81
N PHE A 130 1.22 -2.94 -2.28
CA PHE A 130 2.30 -2.88 -1.28
C PHE A 130 1.96 -3.70 -0.03
N SER A 131 0.77 -3.48 0.53
CA SER A 131 0.30 -4.17 1.72
C SER A 131 0.01 -5.66 1.42
N MET A 132 -0.56 -5.98 0.26
CA MET A 132 -0.80 -7.38 -0.14
C MET A 132 0.50 -8.18 -0.33
N ILE A 133 1.56 -7.58 -0.88
CA ILE A 133 2.89 -8.20 -0.98
C ILE A 133 3.42 -8.52 0.43
N ARG A 134 3.37 -7.54 1.34
CA ARG A 134 3.89 -7.67 2.71
C ARG A 134 3.10 -8.65 3.57
N LEU A 135 1.81 -8.80 3.32
CA LEU A 135 0.94 -9.81 3.94
C LEU A 135 1.12 -11.21 3.33
N GLY A 136 1.86 -11.35 2.23
CA GLY A 136 2.03 -12.64 1.54
C GLY A 136 0.76 -13.11 0.84
N TYR A 137 -0.15 -12.20 0.50
CA TYR A 137 -1.43 -12.53 -0.16
C TYR A 137 -1.30 -12.74 -1.68
N LEU A 138 -0.13 -12.41 -2.24
CA LEU A 138 0.16 -12.56 -3.65
C LEU A 138 1.12 -13.72 -3.88
N ARG A 139 0.86 -14.50 -4.93
CA ARG A 139 1.86 -15.41 -5.46
C ARG A 139 2.94 -14.62 -6.19
N PRO A 140 4.20 -15.07 -6.17
CA PRO A 140 5.31 -14.39 -6.84
C PRO A 140 5.09 -14.10 -8.33
N ASP A 141 4.31 -14.93 -9.03
CA ASP A 141 4.03 -14.79 -10.46
C ASP A 141 2.93 -13.76 -10.78
N GLN A 142 2.23 -13.24 -9.76
CA GLN A 142 1.20 -12.22 -9.91
C GLN A 142 1.78 -10.79 -9.94
N VAL A 143 3.09 -10.61 -9.77
CA VAL A 143 3.75 -9.31 -9.89
C VAL A 143 4.94 -9.44 -10.83
N THR A 144 4.95 -8.65 -11.90
CA THR A 144 6.07 -8.65 -12.85
C THR A 144 7.09 -7.56 -12.51
N LEU A 145 8.37 -7.84 -12.75
CA LEU A 145 9.45 -6.88 -12.61
C LEU A 145 9.74 -6.22 -13.96
N VAL A 146 9.73 -4.89 -14.00
CA VAL A 146 10.14 -4.12 -15.19
C VAL A 146 11.25 -3.18 -14.79
N GLN A 147 12.43 -3.34 -15.39
CA GLN A 147 13.58 -2.48 -15.11
C GLN A 147 13.36 -1.07 -15.71
N PRO A 148 13.88 0.00 -15.07
CA PRO A 148 13.87 1.33 -15.67
C PRO A 148 14.47 1.33 -17.09
N GLY A 149 13.83 2.04 -18.01
CA GLY A 149 14.24 2.08 -19.42
C GLY A 149 13.83 0.86 -20.28
N VAL A 150 13.26 -0.20 -19.69
CA VAL A 150 12.73 -1.34 -20.43
C VAL A 150 11.26 -1.08 -20.79
N THR A 151 10.92 -1.34 -22.04
CA THR A 151 9.53 -1.31 -22.53
C THR A 151 8.84 -2.65 -22.30
N ALA A 152 7.73 -2.64 -21.57
CA ALA A 152 6.91 -3.82 -21.29
C ALA A 152 5.42 -3.47 -21.37
N LEU A 153 4.65 -4.32 -22.03
CA LEU A 153 3.19 -4.23 -22.10
C LEU A 153 2.59 -5.30 -21.17
N VAL A 154 1.78 -4.88 -20.21
CA VAL A 154 1.27 -5.73 -19.13
C VAL A 154 -0.24 -5.59 -19.01
N ARG A 155 -0.97 -6.70 -19.05
CA ARG A 155 -2.39 -6.74 -18.69
C ARG A 155 -2.51 -6.86 -17.17
N LEU A 156 -3.03 -5.85 -16.52
CA LEU A 156 -3.26 -5.81 -15.08
C LEU A 156 -4.73 -6.12 -14.77
N SER A 157 -4.96 -7.23 -14.08
CA SER A 157 -6.25 -7.54 -13.50
C SER A 157 -6.58 -6.58 -12.36
N ALA A 158 -7.87 -6.29 -12.16
CA ALA A 158 -8.29 -5.48 -11.03
C ALA A 158 -7.87 -6.15 -9.71
N LEU A 159 -7.18 -5.41 -8.84
CA LEU A 159 -6.55 -5.95 -7.63
C LEU A 159 -7.56 -6.73 -6.75
N ALA A 160 -8.73 -6.14 -6.50
CA ALA A 160 -9.80 -6.76 -5.72
C ALA A 160 -10.44 -7.98 -6.40
N ALA A 161 -10.43 -8.06 -7.74
CA ALA A 161 -10.95 -9.22 -8.46
C ALA A 161 -10.02 -10.43 -8.29
N GLY A 162 -8.72 -10.20 -8.19
CA GLY A 162 -7.69 -11.23 -8.35
C GLY A 162 -7.42 -11.50 -9.83
N GLY A 163 -6.49 -12.41 -10.12
CA GLY A 163 -6.10 -12.69 -11.50
C GLY A 163 -4.65 -13.14 -11.66
N PRO A 164 -4.21 -13.43 -12.89
CA PRO A 164 -2.86 -13.89 -13.15
C PRO A 164 -1.79 -12.81 -12.95
N MET A 165 -2.14 -11.52 -13.12
CA MET A 165 -1.21 -10.40 -13.01
C MET A 165 -1.88 -9.23 -12.29
N LEU A 166 -1.37 -8.88 -11.12
CA LEU A 166 -1.96 -7.90 -10.19
C LEU A 166 -1.12 -6.65 -10.03
N GLY A 167 0.15 -6.67 -10.46
CA GLY A 167 0.93 -5.45 -10.47
C GLY A 167 2.27 -5.54 -11.19
N VAL A 168 2.89 -4.37 -11.29
CA VAL A 168 4.26 -4.20 -11.77
C VAL A 168 5.11 -3.61 -10.67
N LYS A 169 6.31 -4.17 -10.46
CA LYS A 169 7.36 -3.56 -9.63
C LYS A 169 8.47 -3.01 -10.52
N ILE A 170 8.81 -1.74 -10.32
CA ILE A 170 9.89 -1.07 -11.06
C ILE A 170 10.98 -0.67 -10.05
N PRO A 171 12.09 -1.42 -9.97
CA PRO A 171 13.14 -1.14 -8.99
C PRO A 171 13.92 0.12 -9.39
N LEU A 172 14.15 1.03 -8.44
CA LEU A 172 14.95 2.24 -8.63
C LEU A 172 16.27 2.15 -7.87
N SER A 173 16.26 1.53 -6.70
CA SER A 173 17.42 1.20 -5.86
C SER A 173 17.07 0.00 -4.95
N PRO A 174 17.99 -0.49 -4.10
CA PRO A 174 17.67 -1.58 -3.16
C PRO A 174 16.48 -1.29 -2.23
N GLU A 175 16.26 -0.03 -1.86
CA GLU A 175 15.20 0.39 -0.92
C GLU A 175 14.11 1.26 -1.59
N ARG A 176 14.28 1.66 -2.86
CA ARG A 176 13.30 2.48 -3.58
C ARG A 176 12.79 1.79 -4.83
N TYR A 177 11.47 1.82 -5.02
CA TYR A 177 10.81 1.23 -6.19
C TYR A 177 9.44 1.85 -6.44
N LEU A 178 8.93 1.70 -7.65
CA LEU A 178 7.54 2.00 -7.98
C LEU A 178 6.72 0.72 -7.97
N LEU A 179 5.46 0.84 -7.56
CA LEU A 179 4.44 -0.17 -7.73
C LEU A 179 3.33 0.38 -8.63
N VAL A 180 2.86 -0.43 -9.57
CA VAL A 180 1.74 -0.12 -10.45
C VAL A 180 0.67 -1.19 -10.26
N GLU A 181 -0.57 -0.76 -10.05
CA GLU A 181 -1.71 -1.64 -9.84
C GLU A 181 -2.97 -1.10 -10.52
N ASN A 182 -3.94 -1.96 -10.78
CA ASN A 182 -5.24 -1.60 -11.30
C ASN A 182 -6.30 -1.66 -10.19
N ARG A 183 -6.94 -0.52 -9.89
CA ARG A 183 -7.98 -0.40 -8.87
C ARG A 183 -9.32 -0.12 -9.51
N GLN A 184 -10.30 -0.97 -9.22
CA GLN A 184 -11.67 -0.86 -9.69
C GLN A 184 -12.60 -0.95 -8.48
N GLN A 185 -13.76 -0.30 -8.55
CA GLN A 185 -14.79 -0.36 -7.50
C GLN A 185 -15.49 -1.72 -7.43
N LEU A 186 -14.73 -2.75 -7.02
CA LEU A 186 -15.16 -4.14 -6.93
C LEU A 186 -14.89 -4.67 -5.52
N LYS A 187 -15.77 -5.55 -5.02
CA LYS A 187 -15.66 -6.15 -3.68
C LYS A 187 -15.38 -5.08 -2.60
N HIS A 188 -14.27 -5.17 -1.87
CA HIS A 188 -13.91 -4.22 -0.82
C HIS A 188 -13.55 -2.82 -1.33
N ASP A 189 -13.17 -2.70 -2.61
CA ASP A 189 -12.83 -1.43 -3.24
C ASP A 189 -14.05 -0.65 -3.76
N GLN A 190 -15.28 -1.15 -3.56
CA GLN A 190 -16.53 -0.46 -3.95
C GLN A 190 -16.63 0.96 -3.41
N VAL A 191 -16.01 1.23 -2.25
CA VAL A 191 -16.02 2.52 -1.58
C VAL A 191 -14.97 3.49 -2.08
N LEU A 192 -14.02 3.06 -2.93
CA LEU A 192 -12.98 3.94 -3.44
C LEU A 192 -13.58 5.09 -4.25
N PRO A 193 -12.97 6.28 -4.24
CA PRO A 193 -13.56 7.46 -4.88
C PRO A 193 -13.48 7.44 -6.42
N ALA A 194 -12.66 6.56 -6.99
CA ALA A 194 -12.48 6.42 -8.43
C ALA A 194 -11.99 5.01 -8.81
N SER A 195 -11.85 4.77 -10.12
CA SER A 195 -11.22 3.58 -10.68
C SER A 195 -10.11 3.98 -11.66
N GLY A 196 -9.10 3.13 -11.85
CA GLY A 196 -8.00 3.33 -12.79
C GLY A 196 -6.70 2.69 -12.31
N VAL A 197 -5.60 3.08 -12.94
CA VAL A 197 -4.25 2.60 -12.62
C VAL A 197 -3.64 3.50 -11.55
N MET A 198 -3.29 2.92 -10.41
CA MET A 198 -2.57 3.59 -9.33
C MET A 198 -1.07 3.34 -9.44
N ILE A 199 -0.29 4.35 -9.08
CA ILE A 199 1.17 4.29 -9.04
C ILE A 199 1.62 4.75 -7.66
N TYR A 200 2.42 3.94 -7.00
CA TYR A 200 3.01 4.26 -5.71
C TYR A 200 4.52 4.33 -5.81
N GLU A 201 5.11 5.36 -5.24
CA GLU A 201 6.52 5.36 -4.89
C GLU A 201 6.71 4.77 -3.50
N VAL A 202 7.61 3.80 -3.39
CA VAL A 202 8.01 3.17 -2.13
C VAL A 202 9.47 3.53 -1.83
N ASP A 203 9.73 3.91 -0.59
CA ASP A 203 11.05 4.22 -0.05
C ASP A 203 11.22 3.58 1.34
N GLU A 204 11.77 2.36 1.37
CA GLU A 204 11.90 1.53 2.57
C GLU A 204 12.96 2.04 3.57
N SER A 205 13.75 3.04 3.17
CA SER A 205 14.64 3.78 4.09
C SER A 205 13.84 4.63 5.07
N ARG A 206 12.63 5.05 4.69
CA ARG A 206 11.73 5.85 5.53
C ARG A 206 11.06 5.00 6.58
N ARG A 207 10.84 5.63 7.72
CA ARG A 207 10.05 5.06 8.81
C ARG A 207 8.56 5.15 8.47
N GLU A 208 7.82 4.18 8.99
CA GLU A 208 6.37 4.24 9.12
C GLU A 208 5.92 5.61 9.65
N GLY A 209 4.82 6.15 9.12
CA GLY A 209 4.33 7.47 9.50
C GLY A 209 4.96 8.65 8.75
N TRP A 210 6.01 8.42 7.94
CA TRP A 210 6.81 9.46 7.27
C TRP A 210 6.82 9.33 5.74
N GLY A 211 5.74 8.80 5.17
CA GLY A 211 5.58 8.67 3.72
C GLY A 211 6.51 7.63 3.11
N GLN A 212 6.59 6.45 3.73
CA GLN A 212 7.29 5.28 3.18
C GLN A 212 6.67 4.82 1.85
N VAL A 213 5.36 5.00 1.69
CA VAL A 213 4.63 4.78 0.44
C VAL A 213 3.86 6.04 0.13
N LYS A 214 3.94 6.51 -1.12
CA LYS A 214 3.25 7.72 -1.59
C LYS A 214 2.57 7.45 -2.93
N ALA A 215 1.31 7.86 -3.04
CA ALA A 215 0.60 7.85 -4.31
C ALA A 215 1.11 8.96 -5.22
N MET A 216 1.46 8.60 -6.45
CA MET A 216 1.81 9.54 -7.50
C MET A 216 0.52 10.14 -8.08
N ASN A 217 -0.17 10.95 -7.28
CA ASN A 217 -1.51 11.47 -7.56
C ASN A 217 -1.58 12.19 -8.93
N ALA A 218 -2.44 11.71 -9.84
CA ALA A 218 -2.66 12.31 -11.15
C ALA A 218 -3.20 13.75 -11.08
N ASP A 219 -3.93 14.08 -10.01
CA ASP A 219 -4.40 15.43 -9.72
C ASP A 219 -4.26 15.75 -8.23
N PRO A 220 -3.09 16.29 -7.81
CA PRO A 220 -2.84 16.68 -6.43
C PRO A 220 -3.78 17.78 -5.90
N GLY A 221 -4.46 18.53 -6.79
CA GLY A 221 -5.42 19.54 -6.40
C GLY A 221 -6.80 18.98 -6.05
N ALA A 222 -7.10 17.75 -6.48
CA ALA A 222 -8.35 17.09 -6.15
C ALA A 222 -8.38 16.65 -4.67
N PRO A 223 -9.48 16.89 -3.95
CA PRO A 223 -9.58 16.52 -2.54
C PRO A 223 -9.55 15.00 -2.38
N ASN A 224 -8.96 14.54 -1.26
CA ASN A 224 -9.00 13.15 -0.80
C ASN A 224 -8.60 12.11 -1.85
N PHE A 225 -7.67 12.45 -2.75
CA PHE A 225 -7.18 11.57 -3.82
C PHE A 225 -8.29 11.07 -4.77
N SER A 226 -9.40 11.81 -4.87
CA SER A 226 -10.57 11.45 -5.70
C SER A 226 -10.27 11.34 -7.19
N ARG A 227 -9.19 11.99 -7.66
CA ARG A 227 -8.73 11.94 -9.05
C ARG A 227 -7.29 11.43 -9.16
N ALA A 228 -6.86 10.57 -8.23
CA ALA A 228 -5.51 10.03 -8.18
C ALA A 228 -5.14 9.01 -9.27
N PRO A 229 -6.05 8.13 -9.73
CA PRO A 229 -5.70 7.14 -10.75
C PRO A 229 -5.41 7.77 -12.12
N TYR A 230 -4.58 7.07 -12.90
CA TYR A 230 -4.37 7.30 -14.32
C TYR A 230 -5.27 6.36 -15.14
N GLY A 231 -5.64 6.73 -16.36
CA GLY A 231 -6.48 5.87 -17.18
C GLY A 231 -7.01 6.52 -18.45
N VAL A 232 -7.84 5.75 -19.18
CA VAL A 232 -8.39 6.10 -20.49
C VAL A 232 -9.89 6.43 -20.46
N GLU A 233 -10.54 6.31 -19.29
CA GLU A 233 -11.98 6.46 -19.11
C GLU A 233 -12.31 7.66 -18.20
N GLY A 234 -11.79 8.84 -18.55
CA GLY A 234 -12.10 10.08 -17.84
C GLY A 234 -11.24 10.38 -16.60
N GLN A 235 -10.18 9.62 -16.35
CA GLN A 235 -9.17 9.96 -15.34
C GLN A 235 -8.49 11.30 -15.66
N ALA A 236 -7.98 11.98 -14.61
CA ALA A 236 -7.42 13.33 -14.76
C ALA A 236 -6.20 13.38 -15.69
N ARG A 237 -5.44 12.29 -15.75
CA ARG A 237 -4.30 12.13 -16.66
C ARG A 237 -4.29 10.72 -17.23
N LEU A 238 -3.91 10.64 -18.50
CA LEU A 238 -3.65 9.37 -19.16
C LEU A 238 -2.36 8.74 -18.64
N THR A 239 -1.28 9.53 -18.61
CA THR A 239 0.08 9.01 -18.41
C THR A 239 0.74 9.60 -17.17
N TRP A 240 1.48 8.76 -16.46
CA TRP A 240 2.49 9.21 -15.51
C TRP A 240 3.88 9.11 -16.13
N THR A 241 4.69 10.16 -16.00
CA THR A 241 6.06 10.19 -16.53
C THR A 241 6.98 10.87 -15.52
N ASP A 242 8.13 10.24 -15.24
CA ASP A 242 9.23 10.86 -14.51
C ASP A 242 10.54 10.77 -15.33
N PRO A 243 10.98 11.88 -15.95
CA PRO A 243 12.23 11.92 -16.72
C PRO A 243 13.48 11.65 -15.88
N ARG A 244 13.45 11.93 -14.57
CA ARG A 244 14.61 11.72 -13.67
C ARG A 244 14.81 10.25 -13.38
N LEU A 245 13.70 9.49 -13.33
CA LEU A 245 13.72 8.03 -13.16
C LEU A 245 13.82 7.29 -14.50
N ASN A 246 13.65 8.00 -15.62
CA ASN A 246 13.54 7.42 -16.97
C ASN A 246 12.42 6.38 -17.07
N VAL A 247 11.26 6.66 -16.46
CA VAL A 247 10.09 5.78 -16.46
C VAL A 247 8.84 6.55 -16.88
N ALA A 248 7.99 5.89 -17.65
CA ALA A 248 6.61 6.26 -17.88
C ALA A 248 5.69 5.05 -17.74
N VAL A 249 4.48 5.29 -17.25
CA VAL A 249 3.40 4.31 -17.10
C VAL A 249 2.19 4.86 -17.86
N VAL A 250 1.77 4.13 -18.89
CA VAL A 250 0.73 4.52 -19.84
C VAL A 250 -0.35 3.42 -19.86
N PRO A 251 -1.48 3.59 -19.16
CA PRO A 251 -2.69 2.83 -19.43
C PRO A 251 -3.11 3.06 -20.89
N ILE A 252 -3.11 2.00 -21.69
CA ILE A 252 -3.40 2.07 -23.14
C ILE A 252 -4.89 1.86 -23.40
N SER A 253 -5.47 0.87 -22.75
CA SER A 253 -6.87 0.49 -22.91
C SER A 253 -7.38 -0.17 -21.64
N LYS A 254 -8.71 -0.18 -21.51
CA LYS A 254 -9.41 -0.97 -20.50
C LYS A 254 -10.24 -2.03 -21.20
N GLU A 255 -10.17 -3.26 -20.70
CA GLU A 255 -10.91 -4.42 -21.22
C GLU A 255 -11.73 -5.03 -20.07
N GLY A 256 -13.02 -4.67 -19.99
CA GLY A 256 -13.83 -5.01 -18.82
C GLY A 256 -13.29 -4.31 -17.57
N ALA A 257 -12.85 -5.08 -16.58
CA ALA A 257 -12.21 -4.56 -15.36
C ALA A 257 -10.68 -4.49 -15.45
N ASP A 258 -10.07 -5.09 -16.48
CA ASP A 258 -8.63 -5.16 -16.65
C ASP A 258 -8.11 -3.93 -17.38
N TYR A 259 -6.85 -3.59 -17.12
CA TYR A 259 -6.14 -2.52 -17.82
C TYR A 259 -4.94 -3.09 -18.58
N LEU A 260 -4.79 -2.70 -19.84
CA LEU A 260 -3.55 -2.90 -20.58
C LEU A 260 -2.65 -1.70 -20.32
N VAL A 261 -1.49 -1.93 -19.69
CA VAL A 261 -0.57 -0.88 -19.24
C VAL A 261 0.79 -1.07 -19.88
N LEU A 262 1.29 0.00 -20.49
CA LEU A 262 2.65 0.07 -21.01
C LEU A 262 3.54 0.77 -19.99
N VAL A 263 4.58 0.06 -19.56
CA VAL A 263 5.70 0.64 -18.81
C VAL A 263 6.84 0.82 -19.78
N THR A 264 7.43 2.01 -19.84
CA THR A 264 8.50 2.32 -20.80
C THR A 264 9.41 3.44 -20.29
N ASP A 265 10.38 3.85 -21.11
CA ASP A 265 11.19 5.03 -20.85
C ASP A 265 10.43 6.34 -21.07
N ALA A 266 10.76 7.36 -20.28
CA ALA A 266 10.04 8.64 -20.24
C ALA A 266 10.02 9.40 -21.58
N ARG A 267 10.98 9.13 -22.48
CA ARG A 267 11.08 9.82 -23.78
C ARG A 267 10.12 9.23 -24.81
N GLN A 268 9.76 7.95 -24.66
CA GLN A 268 8.84 7.28 -25.56
C GLN A 268 7.37 7.62 -25.29
N ALA A 269 7.04 8.05 -24.07
CA ALA A 269 5.68 8.40 -23.66
C ALA A 269 5.16 9.76 -24.21
N ARG A 270 5.92 10.43 -25.10
CA ARG A 270 5.50 11.71 -25.69
C ARG A 270 4.39 11.49 -26.73
N PRO A 271 3.29 12.27 -26.67
CA PRO A 271 2.23 12.18 -27.68
C PRO A 271 2.81 12.45 -29.09
N GLY A 272 2.53 11.54 -30.04
CA GLY A 272 2.92 11.66 -31.45
C GLY A 272 4.02 10.70 -31.95
N ARG A 273 4.65 9.88 -31.09
CA ARG A 273 5.58 8.82 -31.55
C ARG A 273 4.86 7.50 -31.79
N ARG A 274 5.04 6.90 -32.97
CA ARG A 274 4.70 5.49 -33.23
C ARG A 274 5.65 4.59 -32.43
N TRP A 275 5.08 3.64 -31.70
CA TRP A 275 5.83 2.64 -30.94
C TRP A 275 6.50 1.64 -31.90
N PRO A 276 7.82 1.40 -31.82
CA PRO A 276 8.47 0.38 -32.62
C PRO A 276 7.99 -1.01 -32.18
N GLY A 277 7.41 -1.77 -33.12
CA GLY A 277 6.60 -2.97 -32.89
C GLY A 277 7.36 -4.24 -32.48
N THR A 278 8.31 -4.17 -31.56
CA THR A 278 8.96 -5.37 -30.99
C THR A 278 8.71 -5.46 -29.49
N TRP A 279 7.71 -6.24 -29.11
CA TRP A 279 7.35 -6.52 -27.71
C TRP A 279 8.20 -7.67 -27.19
N ARG A 280 8.94 -7.47 -26.09
CA ARG A 280 9.55 -8.57 -25.33
C ARG A 280 8.64 -8.93 -24.16
N VAL A 281 8.19 -10.17 -24.11
CA VAL A 281 7.54 -10.73 -22.92
C VAL A 281 8.62 -10.97 -21.87
N CYS A 282 8.55 -10.29 -20.73
CA CYS A 282 9.52 -10.47 -19.64
C CYS A 282 9.40 -11.90 -19.07
N PRO A 283 10.49 -12.67 -18.95
CA PRO A 283 10.46 -13.98 -18.33
C PRO A 283 10.27 -13.87 -16.80
N LYS A 284 9.59 -14.87 -16.23
CA LYS A 284 9.22 -15.00 -14.81
C LYS A 284 10.43 -14.86 -13.89
N VAL A 285 10.32 -14.04 -12.85
CA VAL A 285 11.33 -13.92 -11.78
C VAL A 285 10.71 -14.27 -10.43
N ARG A 286 11.43 -15.11 -9.67
CA ARG A 286 11.11 -15.47 -8.28
C ARG A 286 11.23 -14.24 -7.39
N ILE A 287 10.13 -13.81 -6.78
CA ILE A 287 10.17 -12.88 -5.64
C ILE A 287 10.83 -13.62 -4.48
N MET A 288 12.07 -13.27 -4.15
CA MET A 288 12.69 -13.71 -2.90
C MET A 288 12.02 -12.98 -1.74
N THR A 289 11.21 -13.71 -0.97
CA THR A 289 10.81 -13.33 0.38
C THR A 289 12.08 -13.28 1.22
N SER A 290 12.63 -12.08 1.47
CA SER A 290 13.86 -11.94 2.23
C SER A 290 13.62 -12.19 3.73
N GLY A 291 13.70 -13.45 4.14
CA GLY A 291 14.55 -13.81 5.27
C GLY A 291 15.96 -14.01 4.71
N ALA A 292 16.96 -13.40 5.37
CA ALA A 292 18.39 -13.36 5.01
C ALA A 292 18.82 -12.31 3.98
N LEU A 293 19.40 -11.23 4.53
CA LEU A 293 20.27 -10.29 3.82
C LEU A 293 21.63 -10.97 3.62
N ARG A 294 22.11 -11.10 2.38
CA ARG A 294 23.56 -11.15 2.09
C ARG A 294 23.87 -10.28 0.87
N SER A 295 24.89 -9.46 1.06
CA SER A 295 25.58 -8.59 0.11
C SER A 295 25.96 -9.31 -1.19
N TRP A 296 25.81 -8.63 -2.33
CA TRP A 296 26.47 -9.04 -3.57
C TRP A 296 27.35 -7.91 -4.09
N ASN A 297 28.66 -8.13 -3.98
CA ASN A 297 29.69 -7.48 -4.78
C ASN A 297 29.63 -8.06 -6.20
N CYS A 298 29.55 -7.21 -7.21
CA CYS A 298 29.83 -7.60 -8.59
C CYS A 298 31.31 -7.37 -8.88
N SER A 299 32.08 -8.45 -9.01
CA SER A 299 33.40 -8.45 -9.64
C SER A 299 33.45 -9.52 -10.74
N GLY A 300 33.71 -9.06 -11.97
CA GLY A 300 34.15 -9.82 -13.14
C GLY A 300 33.05 -10.53 -13.93
N ALA A 301 33.18 -10.78 -15.23
CA ALA A 301 34.13 -10.38 -16.27
C ALA A 301 33.56 -10.91 -17.60
N ASP A 302 34.08 -10.38 -18.71
CA ASP A 302 33.79 -10.72 -20.11
C ASP A 302 33.48 -12.20 -20.43
N ARG A 303 32.51 -12.39 -21.33
CA ARG A 303 32.69 -12.89 -22.72
C ARG A 303 31.40 -12.79 -23.51
#